data_AF-A0A3S3PTE1-F1
#
_entry.id   AF-A0A3S3PTE1-F1
#
_cell.length_a   1.000
_cell.length_b   1.000
_cell.length_c   1.000
_cell.angle_alpha   90.00
_cell.angle_beta   90.00
_cell.angle_gamma   90.00
#
_symmetry.space_group_name_H-M   'P 1'
#
loop_
_entity.id
_entity.type
_entity.pdbx_description
1 polymer ?
#
loop_
_entity_poly.entity_id
_entity_poly.type
_entity_poly.pdbx_seq_one_letter_code
_entity_poly.pdbx_strand_id
1 'polypeptide(L)'
;MGFSKDVCRSRDRERDTEKEEEDALLTTPSSAPQTKIPKDSFHFAYIVYFTLGTGYLLPWNAFITAVDYFAFLYPGASVDRVFAVVYMLVGLLFLVGVVGWAHKSSAFLRINLGLLMFVISLSIVPILDLVYVKGRPGLYSGYYVTVAAVAMAAVADALVQSSVIGSAGELPERYMQATVAGTAASGMELLLLLLLLCCG
;
A
#
# COMPACT_ATOMS: atom_id res chain seq x y z
N MET A 1 23.11 -18.56 -36.63
CA MET A 1 23.68 -17.53 -35.73
C MET A 1 23.19 -16.09 -35.98
N GLY A 2 22.50 -15.76 -37.09
CA GLY A 2 21.98 -14.41 -37.35
C GLY A 2 20.75 -14.00 -36.53
N PHE A 3 19.78 -14.91 -36.38
CA PHE A 3 18.48 -14.63 -35.74
C PHE A 3 18.57 -14.13 -34.28
N SER A 4 19.56 -14.60 -33.50
CA SER A 4 19.77 -14.16 -32.12
C SER A 4 20.40 -12.75 -32.01
N LYS A 5 21.22 -12.36 -33.00
CA LYS A 5 21.76 -11.00 -33.09
C LYS A 5 20.70 -9.99 -33.49
N ASP A 6 19.77 -10.40 -34.34
CA ASP A 6 18.66 -9.54 -34.78
C ASP A 6 17.66 -9.28 -33.65
N VAL A 7 17.37 -10.29 -32.83
CA VAL A 7 16.52 -10.16 -31.63
C VAL A 7 17.19 -9.31 -30.54
N CYS A 8 18.51 -9.41 -30.38
CA CYS A 8 19.23 -8.54 -29.44
C CYS A 8 19.20 -7.08 -29.92
N ARG A 9 19.42 -6.87 -31.22
CA ARG A 9 19.42 -5.55 -31.86
C ARG A 9 18.03 -4.90 -31.90
N SER A 10 16.94 -5.67 -31.96
CA SER A 10 15.58 -5.13 -31.84
C SER A 10 15.27 -4.73 -30.39
N ARG A 11 15.68 -5.55 -29.42
CA ARG A 11 15.50 -5.26 -27.98
C ARG A 11 16.31 -4.06 -27.51
N ASP A 12 17.50 -3.85 -28.07
CA ASP A 12 18.31 -2.66 -27.77
C ASP A 12 17.68 -1.40 -28.38
N ARG A 13 17.07 -1.51 -29.57
CA ARG A 13 16.36 -0.40 -30.22
C ARG A 13 15.07 -0.01 -29.49
N GLU A 14 14.33 -0.98 -28.94
CA GLU A 14 13.17 -0.71 -28.07
C GLU A 14 13.60 0.02 -26.79
N ARG A 15 14.72 -0.39 -26.17
CA ARG A 15 15.28 0.26 -24.97
C ARG A 15 15.77 1.69 -25.22
N ASP A 16 16.32 1.94 -26.40
CA ASP A 16 16.75 3.28 -26.81
C ASP A 16 15.54 4.18 -27.11
N THR A 17 14.44 3.60 -27.62
CA THR A 17 13.18 4.34 -27.85
C THR A 17 12.48 4.68 -26.52
N GLU A 18 12.48 3.77 -25.55
CA GLU A 18 11.95 4.03 -24.19
C GLU A 18 12.78 5.10 -23.46
N LYS A 19 14.12 5.10 -23.64
CA LYS A 19 14.99 6.16 -23.11
C LYS A 19 14.79 7.49 -23.81
N GLU A 20 14.60 7.50 -25.13
CA GLU A 20 14.28 8.72 -25.87
C GLU A 20 12.89 9.26 -25.51
N GLU A 21 11.90 8.40 -25.21
CA GLU A 21 10.59 8.83 -24.68
C GLU A 21 10.71 9.38 -23.25
N GLU A 22 11.50 8.77 -22.36
CA GLU A 22 11.79 9.33 -21.02
C GLU A 22 12.52 10.68 -21.12
N ASP A 23 13.55 10.79 -21.96
CA ASP A 23 14.31 12.03 -22.16
C ASP A 23 13.47 13.10 -22.89
N ALA A 24 12.58 12.73 -23.82
CA ALA A 24 11.67 13.66 -24.49
C ALA A 24 10.56 14.15 -23.55
N LEU A 25 10.05 13.28 -22.66
CA LEU A 25 9.10 13.68 -21.62
C LEU A 25 9.75 14.61 -20.59
N LEU A 26 11.05 14.42 -20.32
CA LEU A 26 11.89 15.30 -19.50
C LEU A 26 12.30 16.61 -20.20
N THR A 27 12.07 16.75 -21.52
CA THR A 27 12.45 17.95 -22.30
C THR A 27 11.25 18.73 -22.83
N THR A 28 10.07 18.59 -22.23
CA THR A 28 9.02 19.61 -22.40
C THR A 28 9.29 20.73 -21.39
N PRO A 29 9.72 21.94 -21.79
CA PRO A 29 9.75 23.07 -20.88
C PRO A 29 8.30 23.46 -20.61
N SER A 30 7.66 22.75 -19.66
CA SER A 30 6.41 23.22 -19.06
C SER A 30 6.76 24.49 -18.30
N SER A 31 6.59 25.61 -19.00
CA SER A 31 6.54 26.94 -18.45
C SER A 31 5.30 27.06 -17.56
N ALA A 32 5.27 26.31 -16.47
CA ALA A 32 4.45 26.60 -15.32
C ALA A 32 5.18 27.70 -14.53
N PRO A 33 4.49 28.77 -14.10
CA PRO A 33 5.12 29.85 -13.36
C PRO A 33 5.81 29.27 -12.13
N GLN A 34 7.13 29.49 -12.04
CA GLN A 34 7.95 29.16 -10.88
C GLN A 34 7.49 29.99 -9.68
N THR A 35 6.38 29.58 -9.06
CA THR A 35 6.03 29.99 -7.71
C THR A 35 7.16 29.54 -6.82
N LYS A 36 7.93 30.50 -6.27
CA LYS A 36 8.97 30.28 -5.25
C LYS A 36 8.56 29.13 -4.32
N ILE A 37 9.12 27.94 -4.56
CA ILE A 37 8.89 26.77 -3.74
C ILE A 37 9.48 27.13 -2.37
N PRO A 38 8.68 27.21 -1.29
CA PRO A 38 9.23 27.43 0.04
C PRO A 38 10.21 26.30 0.33
N LYS A 39 11.44 26.67 0.70
CA LYS A 39 12.52 25.72 1.01
C LYS A 39 12.03 24.80 2.14
N ASP A 40 11.77 23.54 1.82
CA ASP A 40 11.46 22.51 2.79
C ASP A 40 12.73 22.27 3.64
N SER A 41 12.79 22.91 4.81
CA SER A 41 13.90 22.74 5.75
C SER A 41 14.01 21.26 6.11
N PHE A 42 15.14 20.64 5.76
CA PHE A 42 15.52 19.24 6.06
C PHE A 42 14.81 18.10 5.30
N HIS A 43 14.09 18.33 4.19
CA HIS A 43 13.38 17.24 3.48
C HIS A 43 12.36 16.50 4.36
N PHE A 44 11.86 17.16 5.41
CA PHE A 44 11.01 16.53 6.40
C PHE A 44 9.68 16.09 5.79
N ALA A 45 9.07 16.93 4.94
CA ALA A 45 7.83 16.57 4.27
C ALA A 45 8.03 15.38 3.31
N TYR A 46 9.19 15.29 2.65
CA TYR A 46 9.52 14.13 1.80
C TYR A 46 9.56 12.83 2.62
N ILE A 47 10.24 12.84 3.77
CA ILE A 47 10.33 11.68 4.66
C ILE A 47 8.96 11.28 5.19
N VAL A 48 8.10 12.25 5.52
CA VAL A 48 6.74 12.00 6.00
C VAL A 48 5.90 11.33 4.90
N TYR A 49 5.89 11.85 3.68
CA TYR A 49 5.14 11.24 2.56
C TYR A 49 5.67 9.86 2.18
N PHE A 50 6.99 9.65 2.26
CA PHE A 50 7.61 8.34 2.09
C PHE A 50 7.16 7.35 3.18
N THR A 51 7.24 7.76 4.45
CA THR A 51 6.86 6.91 5.60
C THR A 51 5.37 6.60 5.60
N LEU A 52 4.52 7.59 5.23
CA LEU A 52 3.09 7.38 5.04
C LEU A 52 2.84 6.36 3.92
N GLY A 53 3.53 6.49 2.78
CA GLY A 53 3.51 5.54 1.67
C GLY A 53 3.81 4.10 2.09
N THR A 54 4.89 3.93 2.85
CA THR A 54 5.28 2.62 3.40
C THR A 54 4.26 2.10 4.43
N GLY A 55 3.74 2.99 5.28
CA GLY A 55 2.92 2.65 6.43
C GLY A 55 1.50 2.19 6.10
N TYR A 56 0.84 2.75 5.08
CA TYR A 56 -0.54 2.35 4.76
C TYR A 56 -0.63 0.98 4.07
N LEU A 57 0.44 0.52 3.39
CA LEU A 57 0.48 -0.82 2.79
C LEU A 57 0.80 -1.92 3.81
N LEU A 58 1.43 -1.56 4.95
CA LEU A 58 1.89 -2.50 5.98
C LEU A 58 0.78 -3.47 6.47
N PRO A 59 -0.47 -3.04 6.66
CA PRO A 59 -1.53 -3.92 7.12
C PRO A 59 -1.96 -4.93 6.07
N TRP A 60 -2.09 -4.53 4.80
CA TRP A 60 -2.35 -5.46 3.70
C TRP A 60 -1.26 -6.51 3.61
N ASN A 61 -0.02 -6.04 3.66
CA ASN A 61 1.19 -6.84 3.71
C ASN A 61 1.19 -7.86 4.87
N ALA A 62 0.78 -7.46 6.08
CA ALA A 62 0.62 -8.36 7.22
C ALA A 62 -0.48 -9.42 7.01
N PHE A 63 -1.59 -9.06 6.36
CA PHE A 63 -2.66 -10.02 6.06
C PHE A 63 -2.26 -11.08 5.04
N ILE A 64 -1.47 -10.71 4.02
CA ILE A 64 -0.92 -11.68 3.07
C ILE A 64 -0.07 -12.72 3.80
N THR A 65 0.84 -12.30 4.67
CA THR A 65 1.65 -13.25 5.47
C THR A 65 0.79 -14.11 6.40
N ALA A 66 -0.27 -13.55 6.97
CA ALA A 66 -1.18 -14.29 7.84
C ALA A 66 -2.11 -15.25 7.08
N VAL A 67 -2.34 -15.04 5.78
CA VAL A 67 -3.29 -15.86 5.01
C VAL A 67 -2.84 -17.30 4.90
N ASP A 68 -1.52 -17.54 4.78
CA ASP A 68 -0.94 -18.88 4.72
C ASP A 68 -1.13 -19.63 6.05
N TYR A 69 -1.02 -18.91 7.17
CA TYR A 69 -1.31 -19.45 8.51
C TYR A 69 -2.79 -19.85 8.64
N PHE A 70 -3.72 -19.00 8.21
CA PHE A 70 -5.15 -19.32 8.28
C PHE A 70 -5.57 -20.39 7.28
N ALA A 71 -4.93 -20.47 6.11
CA ALA A 71 -5.15 -21.53 5.14
C ALA A 71 -4.70 -22.89 5.68
N PHE A 72 -3.59 -22.94 6.42
CA PHE A 72 -3.17 -24.15 7.13
C PHE A 72 -4.13 -24.54 8.25
N LEU A 73 -4.67 -23.56 8.98
CA LEU A 73 -5.56 -23.81 10.12
C LEU A 73 -6.98 -24.25 9.71
N TYR A 74 -7.46 -23.83 8.53
CA TYR A 74 -8.82 -24.12 8.02
C TYR A 74 -8.81 -24.75 6.61
N PRO A 75 -8.32 -26.00 6.47
CA PRO A 75 -8.30 -26.71 5.19
C PRO A 75 -9.73 -27.05 4.74
N GLY A 76 -10.31 -26.23 3.87
CA GLY A 76 -11.67 -26.42 3.33
C GLY A 76 -12.41 -25.13 3.01
N ALA A 77 -11.96 -23.99 3.54
CA ALA A 77 -12.42 -22.67 3.11
C ALA A 77 -11.34 -22.02 2.23
N SER A 78 -11.72 -21.40 1.11
CA SER A 78 -10.81 -20.59 0.28
C SER A 78 -10.58 -19.22 0.94
N VAL A 79 -9.86 -19.23 2.08
CA VAL A 79 -9.62 -18.08 2.95
C VAL A 79 -8.91 -16.95 2.20
N ASP A 80 -7.99 -17.31 1.30
CA ASP A 80 -7.29 -16.43 0.37
C ASP A 80 -8.25 -15.58 -0.46
N ARG A 81 -9.26 -16.21 -1.06
CA ARG A 81 -10.25 -15.54 -1.91
C ARG A 81 -11.19 -14.67 -1.09
N VAL A 82 -11.64 -15.17 0.06
CA VAL A 82 -12.56 -14.43 0.93
C VAL A 82 -11.89 -13.16 1.43
N PHE A 83 -10.62 -13.22 1.86
CA PHE A 83 -9.91 -12.04 2.35
C PHE A 83 -9.69 -11.02 1.24
N ALA A 84 -9.26 -11.44 0.04
CA ALA A 84 -9.08 -10.55 -1.09
C ALA A 84 -10.39 -9.89 -1.54
N VAL A 85 -11.48 -10.68 -1.65
CA VAL A 85 -12.80 -10.17 -2.06
C VAL A 85 -13.37 -9.21 -1.02
N VAL A 86 -13.29 -9.55 0.27
CA VAL A 86 -13.74 -8.67 1.35
C VAL A 86 -12.92 -7.38 1.34
N TYR A 87 -11.60 -7.46 1.23
CA TYR A 87 -10.73 -6.30 1.19
C TYR A 87 -11.06 -5.37 0.01
N MET A 88 -11.16 -5.91 -1.21
CA MET A 88 -11.44 -5.11 -2.40
C MET A 88 -12.86 -4.53 -2.41
N LEU A 89 -13.88 -5.30 -2.01
CA LEU A 89 -15.27 -4.83 -1.99
C LEU A 89 -15.50 -3.80 -0.89
N VAL A 90 -15.00 -4.05 0.32
CA VAL A 90 -15.13 -3.11 1.44
C VAL A 90 -14.33 -1.85 1.13
N GLY A 91 -13.09 -1.99 0.65
CA GLY A 91 -12.25 -0.87 0.23
C GLY A 91 -12.96 0.00 -0.80
N LEU A 92 -13.55 -0.60 -1.85
CA LEU A 92 -14.26 0.12 -2.90
C LEU A 92 -15.51 0.86 -2.35
N LEU A 93 -16.36 0.17 -1.59
CA LEU A 93 -17.60 0.75 -1.06
C LEU A 93 -17.30 1.92 -0.10
N PHE A 94 -16.30 1.75 0.77
CA PHE A 94 -15.92 2.79 1.70
C PHE A 94 -15.19 3.95 1.01
N LEU A 95 -14.39 3.68 -0.02
CA LEU A 95 -13.75 4.73 -0.82
C LEU A 95 -14.81 5.63 -1.48
N VAL A 96 -15.87 5.06 -2.06
CA VAL A 96 -16.98 5.84 -2.61
C VAL A 96 -17.67 6.68 -1.52
N GLY A 97 -17.90 6.09 -0.34
CA GLY A 97 -18.47 6.81 0.80
C GLY A 97 -17.60 7.97 1.29
N VAL A 98 -16.29 7.75 1.37
CA VAL A 98 -15.29 8.76 1.79
C VAL A 98 -15.18 9.88 0.78
N VAL A 99 -15.18 9.58 -0.52
CA VAL A 99 -15.16 10.58 -1.59
C VAL A 99 -16.44 11.44 -1.53
N GLY A 100 -17.60 10.84 -1.26
CA GLY A 100 -18.85 11.58 -1.06
C GLY A 100 -18.84 12.48 0.18
N TRP A 101 -18.17 12.04 1.26
CA TRP A 101 -18.04 12.81 2.51
C TRP A 101 -16.86 13.79 2.52
N ALA A 102 -15.96 13.70 1.54
CA ALA A 102 -14.70 14.44 1.48
C ALA A 102 -14.90 15.95 1.51
N HIS A 103 -15.98 16.46 0.90
CA HIS A 103 -16.28 17.88 0.84
C HIS A 103 -16.60 18.50 2.21
N LYS A 104 -16.91 17.68 3.23
CA LYS A 104 -17.30 18.15 4.57
C LYS A 104 -16.20 17.99 5.64
N SER A 105 -15.14 17.23 5.35
CA SER A 105 -14.13 16.84 6.36
C SER A 105 -12.75 17.38 6.02
N SER A 106 -12.02 17.91 7.01
CA SER A 106 -10.65 18.38 6.82
C SER A 106 -9.70 17.21 6.50
N ALA A 107 -8.77 17.41 5.57
CA ALA A 107 -7.81 16.40 5.12
C ALA A 107 -6.98 15.83 6.29
N PHE A 108 -6.57 16.68 7.24
CA PHE A 108 -5.86 16.26 8.46
C PHE A 108 -6.67 15.31 9.33
N LEU A 109 -7.99 15.53 9.48
CA LEU A 109 -8.85 14.67 10.29
C LEU A 109 -9.09 13.32 9.61
N ARG A 110 -9.16 13.29 8.27
CA ARG A 110 -9.25 12.04 7.48
C ARG A 110 -7.97 11.20 7.62
N ILE A 111 -6.80 11.83 7.52
CA ILE A 111 -5.51 11.13 7.66
C ILE A 111 -5.36 10.56 9.08
N ASN A 112 -5.63 11.37 10.12
CA ASN A 112 -5.47 10.93 11.51
C ASN A 112 -6.49 9.85 11.92
N LEU A 113 -7.72 9.92 11.41
CA LEU A 113 -8.75 8.90 11.62
C LEU A 113 -8.37 7.57 10.95
N GLY A 114 -7.88 7.62 9.71
CA GLY A 114 -7.41 6.43 8.99
C GLY A 114 -6.18 5.80 9.67
N LEU A 115 -5.22 6.61 10.13
CA LEU A 115 -4.06 6.13 10.88
C LEU A 115 -4.46 5.47 12.20
N LEU A 116 -5.43 6.04 12.93
CA LEU A 116 -5.98 5.42 14.14
C LEU A 116 -6.64 4.06 13.85
N MET A 117 -7.43 3.97 12.78
CA MET A 117 -8.03 2.69 12.37
C MET A 117 -6.96 1.66 11.99
N PHE A 118 -5.85 2.08 11.37
CA PHE A 118 -4.74 1.18 11.08
C PHE A 118 -4.07 0.63 12.33
N VAL A 119 -3.80 1.47 13.33
CA VAL A 119 -3.24 1.02 14.61
C VAL A 119 -4.15 0.00 15.29
N ILE A 120 -5.46 0.24 15.27
CA ILE A 120 -6.45 -0.70 15.83
C ILE A 120 -6.41 -2.01 15.04
N SER A 121 -6.43 -1.95 13.71
CA SER A 121 -6.41 -3.14 12.85
C SER A 121 -5.16 -3.99 13.03
N LEU A 122 -3.99 -3.36 13.12
CA LEU A 122 -2.71 -4.06 13.36
C LEU A 122 -2.65 -4.65 14.78
N SER A 123 -3.29 -4.01 15.76
CA SER A 123 -3.32 -4.51 17.14
C SER A 123 -4.21 -5.75 17.32
N ILE A 124 -5.18 -5.98 16.42
CA ILE A 124 -6.07 -7.15 16.51
C ILE A 124 -5.32 -8.46 16.32
N VAL A 125 -4.32 -8.50 15.43
CA VAL A 125 -3.52 -9.70 15.14
C VAL A 125 -2.78 -10.25 16.38
N PRO A 126 -1.98 -9.45 17.12
CA PRO A 126 -1.33 -9.93 18.35
C PRO A 126 -2.32 -10.20 19.47
N ILE A 127 -3.45 -9.48 19.54
CA ILE A 127 -4.51 -9.79 20.52
C ILE A 127 -5.13 -11.16 20.23
N LEU A 128 -5.39 -11.46 18.96
CA LEU A 128 -5.87 -12.77 18.52
C LEU A 128 -4.88 -13.86 18.91
N ASP A 129 -3.59 -13.66 18.64
CA ASP A 129 -2.53 -14.61 19.01
C ASP A 129 -2.46 -14.83 20.54
N LEU A 130 -2.46 -13.76 21.34
CA LEU A 130 -2.43 -13.86 22.81
C LEU A 130 -3.65 -14.59 23.39
N VAL A 131 -4.84 -14.37 22.80
CA VAL A 131 -6.08 -15.00 23.25
C VAL A 131 -6.18 -16.45 22.77
N TYR A 132 -5.75 -16.76 21.55
CA TYR A 132 -5.85 -18.09 20.96
C TYR A 132 -4.74 -19.04 21.43
N VAL A 133 -3.52 -18.57 21.66
CA VAL A 133 -2.41 -19.40 22.20
C VAL A 133 -2.72 -19.87 23.63
N LYS A 134 -3.53 -19.13 24.39
CA LYS A 134 -4.01 -19.54 25.73
C LYS A 134 -5.42 -20.15 25.74
N GLY A 135 -6.17 -20.03 24.65
CA GLY A 135 -7.59 -20.38 24.56
C GLY A 135 -7.87 -21.36 23.43
N ARG A 136 -7.83 -22.66 23.77
CA ARG A 136 -8.21 -23.85 22.97
C ARG A 136 -8.39 -23.65 21.45
N PRO A 137 -7.50 -24.23 20.61
CA PRO A 137 -7.67 -24.21 19.16
C PRO A 137 -8.97 -24.94 18.74
N GLY A 138 -9.83 -24.30 17.94
CA GLY A 138 -11.01 -24.95 17.35
C GLY A 138 -12.30 -24.13 17.23
N LEU A 139 -12.31 -22.83 17.53
CA LEU A 139 -13.54 -22.02 17.44
C LEU A 139 -13.55 -21.13 16.18
N TYR A 140 -14.55 -21.30 15.31
CA TYR A 140 -14.84 -20.47 14.14
C TYR A 140 -14.90 -18.95 14.44
N SER A 141 -15.03 -18.56 15.71
CA SER A 141 -15.02 -17.17 16.17
C SER A 141 -13.78 -16.38 15.70
N GLY A 142 -12.58 -16.99 15.72
CA GLY A 142 -11.33 -16.29 15.39
C GLY A 142 -11.24 -15.96 13.91
N TYR A 143 -11.79 -16.83 13.07
CA TYR A 143 -11.91 -16.58 11.64
C TYR A 143 -12.74 -15.32 11.34
N TYR A 144 -13.92 -15.17 11.96
CA TYR A 144 -14.76 -13.99 11.76
C TYR A 144 -14.11 -12.70 12.27
N VAL A 145 -13.38 -12.75 13.39
CA VAL A 145 -12.67 -11.58 13.93
C VAL A 145 -11.54 -11.16 12.98
N THR A 146 -10.80 -12.11 12.41
CA THR A 146 -9.77 -11.81 11.40
C THR A 146 -10.39 -11.19 10.14
N VAL A 147 -11.49 -11.74 9.63
CA VAL A 147 -12.20 -11.16 8.46
C VAL A 147 -12.65 -9.73 8.76
N ALA A 148 -13.17 -9.47 9.95
CA ALA A 148 -13.55 -8.12 10.37
C ALA A 148 -12.34 -7.18 10.46
N ALA A 149 -11.18 -7.66 10.93
CA ALA A 149 -9.95 -6.88 10.94
C ALA A 149 -9.47 -6.55 9.51
N VAL A 150 -9.50 -7.53 8.59
CA VAL A 150 -9.18 -7.31 7.16
C VAL A 150 -10.11 -6.24 6.56
N ALA A 151 -11.40 -6.29 6.87
CA ALA A 151 -12.36 -5.30 6.41
C ALA A 151 -12.05 -3.90 6.96
N MET A 152 -11.74 -3.78 8.26
CA MET A 152 -11.36 -2.49 8.87
C MET A 152 -10.05 -1.95 8.28
N ALA A 153 -9.09 -2.82 7.98
CA ALA A 153 -7.86 -2.41 7.32
C ALA A 153 -8.11 -1.90 5.90
N ALA A 154 -9.03 -2.52 5.15
CA ALA A 154 -9.40 -2.05 3.82
C ALA A 154 -10.03 -0.65 3.87
N VAL A 155 -10.86 -0.39 4.88
CA VAL A 155 -11.44 0.94 5.12
C VAL A 155 -10.34 1.96 5.46
N ALA A 156 -9.43 1.60 6.36
CA ALA A 156 -8.33 2.46 6.76
C ALA A 156 -7.39 2.76 5.58
N ASP A 157 -7.07 1.76 4.76
CA ASP A 157 -6.25 1.92 3.56
C ASP A 157 -6.90 2.85 2.56
N ALA A 158 -8.17 2.60 2.20
CA ALA A 158 -8.91 3.48 1.30
C ALA A 158 -8.95 4.94 1.80
N LEU A 159 -9.12 5.14 3.11
CA LEU A 159 -9.12 6.45 3.75
C LEU A 159 -7.75 7.15 3.66
N VAL A 160 -6.68 6.47 4.10
CA VAL A 160 -5.34 7.05 4.17
C VAL A 160 -4.76 7.23 2.77
N GLN A 161 -4.82 6.20 1.91
CA GLN A 161 -4.29 6.23 0.55
C GLN A 161 -4.91 7.38 -0.25
N SER A 162 -6.24 7.49 -0.27
CA SER A 162 -6.93 8.58 -1.00
C SER A 162 -6.62 9.97 -0.44
N SER A 163 -6.44 10.08 0.89
CA SER A 163 -6.14 11.37 1.53
C SER A 163 -4.69 11.80 1.32
N VAL A 164 -3.74 10.86 1.39
CA VAL A 164 -2.31 11.12 1.17
C VAL A 164 -2.06 11.47 -0.30
N ILE A 165 -2.60 10.70 -1.24
CA ILE A 165 -2.49 10.98 -2.68
C ILE A 165 -3.20 12.29 -3.02
N GLY A 166 -4.41 12.54 -2.49
CA GLY A 166 -5.13 13.79 -2.69
C GLY A 166 -4.37 15.02 -2.15
N SER A 167 -3.72 14.88 -0.99
CA SER A 167 -2.87 15.94 -0.43
C SER A 167 -1.58 16.14 -1.22
N ALA A 168 -0.93 15.05 -1.65
CA ALA A 168 0.30 15.10 -2.44
C ALA A 168 0.10 15.73 -3.82
N GLY A 169 -1.12 15.66 -4.40
CA GLY A 169 -1.46 16.30 -5.67
C GLY A 169 -1.52 17.84 -5.63
N GLU A 170 -1.72 18.43 -4.45
CA GLU A 170 -1.67 19.89 -4.25
C GLU A 170 -0.24 20.43 -4.07
N LEU A 171 0.74 19.52 -3.95
CA LEU A 171 2.15 19.81 -3.71
C LEU A 171 2.99 19.51 -4.97
N PRO A 172 4.25 20.00 -5.03
CA PRO A 172 5.17 19.65 -6.12
C PRO A 172 5.30 18.12 -6.33
N GLU A 173 5.48 17.70 -7.58
CA GLU A 173 5.50 16.28 -8.00
C GLU A 173 6.43 15.37 -7.17
N ARG A 174 7.49 15.92 -6.60
CA ARG A 174 8.43 15.22 -5.71
C ARG A 174 7.76 14.51 -4.53
N TYR A 175 6.67 15.05 -3.98
CA TYR A 175 5.98 14.44 -2.84
C TYR A 175 5.12 13.24 -3.24
N MET A 176 4.50 13.29 -4.42
CA MET A 176 3.81 12.13 -5.00
C MET A 176 4.79 10.98 -5.25
N GLN A 177 5.96 11.30 -5.82
CA GLN A 177 7.03 10.32 -6.03
C GLN A 177 7.50 9.70 -4.72
N ALA A 178 7.64 10.49 -3.65
CA ALA A 178 8.02 9.98 -2.33
C ALA A 178 7.01 8.95 -1.81
N THR A 179 5.70 9.22 -1.95
CA THR A 179 4.65 8.29 -1.54
C THR A 179 4.67 7.00 -2.37
N VAL A 180 4.76 7.11 -3.69
CA VAL A 180 4.84 5.92 -4.58
C VAL A 180 6.10 5.10 -4.27
N ALA A 181 7.24 5.75 -4.07
CA ALA A 181 8.48 5.08 -3.67
C ALA A 181 8.34 4.36 -2.32
N GLY A 182 7.65 4.96 -1.34
CA GLY A 182 7.35 4.33 -0.05
C GLY A 182 6.49 3.07 -0.19
N THR A 183 5.46 3.10 -1.05
CA THR A 183 4.65 1.89 -1.31
C THR A 183 5.48 0.75 -1.88
N ALA A 184 6.37 1.03 -2.84
CA ALA A 184 7.26 0.03 -3.40
C ALA A 184 8.22 -0.54 -2.33
N ALA A 185 8.73 0.31 -1.44
CA ALA A 185 9.60 -0.11 -0.34
C ALA A 185 8.91 -1.10 0.61
N SER A 186 7.61 -0.92 0.88
CA SER A 186 6.85 -1.83 1.76
C SER A 186 6.79 -3.28 1.22
N GLY A 187 6.71 -3.46 -0.10
CA GLY A 187 6.71 -4.78 -0.72
C GLY A 187 8.07 -5.47 -0.66
N MET A 188 9.15 -4.67 -0.76
CA MET A 188 10.53 -5.17 -0.61
C MET A 188 10.78 -5.71 0.80
N GLU A 189 10.19 -5.08 1.82
CA GLU A 189 10.32 -5.52 3.21
C GLU A 189 9.63 -6.88 3.44
N LEU A 190 8.46 -7.10 2.84
CA LEU A 190 7.81 -8.42 2.84
C LEU A 190 8.66 -9.49 2.17
N LEU A 191 9.20 -9.16 0.99
CA LEU A 191 10.03 -10.07 0.23
C LEU A 191 11.28 -10.47 1.03
N LEU A 192 11.91 -9.50 1.70
CA LEU A 192 13.05 -9.76 2.56
C LEU A 192 12.69 -10.65 3.75
N LEU A 193 11.55 -10.39 4.41
CA LEU A 193 11.07 -11.22 5.53
C LEU A 193 10.86 -12.68 5.10
N LEU A 194 10.25 -12.91 3.94
CA LEU A 194 10.01 -14.24 3.40
C LEU A 194 11.32 -14.96 3.05
N LEU A 195 12.28 -14.26 2.45
CA LEU A 195 13.60 -14.81 2.15
C LEU A 195 14.36 -15.22 3.41
N LEU A 196 14.30 -14.41 4.47
CA LEU A 196 14.92 -14.73 5.75
C LEU A 196 14.27 -15.96 6.41
N LEU A 197 12.94 -16.10 6.32
CA LEU A 197 12.21 -17.27 6.83
C LEU A 197 12.52 -18.56 6.06
N CYS A 198 12.72 -18.49 4.74
CA CYS A 198 13.05 -19.67 3.93
C CYS A 198 14.51 -20.13 4.06
N CYS A 199 15.43 -19.23 4.42
CA CYS A 199 16.86 -19.52 4.48
C CYS A 199 17.39 -19.72 5.91
N GLY A 200 16.54 -19.58 6.93
CA GLY A 200 16.86 -19.71 8.36
C GLY A 200 16.55 -21.06 8.97
#